data_AF-A0A822C7E6-F1
#
_entry.id   AF-A0A822C7E6-F1
#
_cell.length_a   1.000
_cell.length_b   1.000
_cell.length_c   1.000
_cell.angle_alpha   90.00
_cell.angle_beta   90.00
_cell.angle_gamma   90.00
#
_symmetry.space_group_name_H-M   'P 1'
#
loop_
_entity.id
_entity.type
_entity.pdbx_description
1 polymer ?
#
loop_
_entity_poly.entity_id
_entity_poly.type
_entity_poly.pdbx_seq_one_letter_code
_entity_poly.pdbx_strand_id
1 'polypeptide(L)'
;MRKSIPTPFSGIDIVLQCYKFGARSVTISSRREPIGLKWPAEIKDAPMVVRIEGRTAHFKDGSSLENINAIIFCTGYRHSYPFMAKQFQLHGGITEFVPSNLYKSIFWIDQPYLAYLGTPRQFFTFPLFDLQAALVRDVFLGHIKLPEQVQWQADVNKWQT
;
A
#
# COMPACT_ATOMS: atom_id res chain seq x y z
N MET A 1 11.39 14.93 -5.39
CA MET A 1 11.67 13.63 -6.05
C MET A 1 11.33 12.51 -5.05
N ARG A 2 10.13 11.92 -5.13
CA ARG A 2 9.69 10.89 -4.17
C ARG A 2 10.45 9.60 -4.47
N LYS A 3 11.52 9.30 -3.71
CA LYS A 3 12.14 7.97 -3.68
C LYS A 3 11.13 7.01 -3.06
N SER A 4 10.26 6.46 -3.89
CA SER A 4 9.33 5.41 -3.48
C SER A 4 10.13 4.15 -3.16
N ILE A 5 9.83 3.51 -2.04
CA ILE A 5 10.43 2.24 -1.61
C ILE A 5 10.41 1.24 -2.78
N PRO A 6 11.56 0.61 -3.13
CA PRO A 6 11.64 -0.40 -4.18
C PRO A 6 11.00 -1.70 -3.66
N THR A 7 10.05 -2.23 -4.44
CA THR A 7 9.24 -3.45 -4.16
C THR A 7 8.34 -3.40 -2.90
N PRO A 8 7.09 -3.88 -2.96
CA PRO A 8 6.19 -3.90 -1.80
C PRO A 8 6.73 -4.79 -0.66
N PHE A 9 6.43 -4.43 0.60
CA PHE A 9 6.85 -5.17 1.81
C PHE A 9 6.57 -6.68 1.73
N SER A 10 5.40 -7.06 1.21
CA SER A 10 5.03 -8.48 1.01
C SER A 10 5.99 -9.21 0.08
N GLY A 11 6.51 -8.53 -0.96
CA GLY A 11 7.46 -9.12 -1.89
C GLY A 11 8.76 -9.52 -1.19
N ILE A 12 9.29 -8.65 -0.32
CA ILE A 12 10.51 -8.93 0.44
C ILE A 12 10.29 -10.08 1.42
N ASP A 13 9.24 -10.00 2.24
CA ASP A 13 9.02 -11.00 3.29
C ASP A 13 8.70 -12.38 2.69
N ILE A 14 7.82 -12.46 1.68
CA ILE A 14 7.49 -13.74 1.03
C ILE A 14 8.74 -14.37 0.40
N VAL A 15 9.61 -13.58 -0.24
CA VAL A 15 10.87 -14.10 -0.80
C VAL A 15 11.74 -14.70 0.29
N LEU A 16 11.89 -14.00 1.43
CA LEU A 16 12.65 -14.49 2.57
C LEU A 16 12.03 -15.76 3.17
N GLN A 17 10.70 -15.85 3.26
CA GLN A 17 10.03 -17.07 3.72
C GLN A 17 10.24 -18.22 2.75
N CYS A 18 10.05 -18.01 1.44
CA CYS A 18 10.31 -19.04 0.42
C CYS A 18 11.74 -19.57 0.53
N TYR A 19 12.73 -18.69 0.64
CA TYR A 19 14.13 -19.07 0.85
C TYR A 19 14.33 -19.84 2.16
N LYS A 20 13.85 -19.30 3.29
CA LYS A 20 13.97 -19.91 4.62
C LYS A 20 13.39 -21.33 4.68
N PHE A 21 12.30 -21.57 3.98
CA PHE A 21 11.60 -22.85 3.98
C PHE A 21 11.97 -23.78 2.80
N GLY A 22 13.09 -23.50 2.12
CA GLY A 22 13.72 -24.46 1.20
C GLY A 22 13.33 -24.34 -0.27
N ALA A 23 12.84 -23.18 -0.72
CA ALA A 23 12.71 -22.93 -2.15
C ALA A 23 14.09 -22.97 -2.83
N ARG A 24 14.21 -23.72 -3.92
CA ARG A 24 15.48 -23.90 -4.65
C ARG A 24 16.07 -22.58 -5.17
N SER A 25 15.21 -21.67 -5.62
CA SER A 25 15.58 -20.34 -6.11
C SER A 25 14.37 -19.43 -6.08
N VAL A 26 14.58 -18.13 -5.87
CA VAL A 26 13.53 -17.12 -5.90
C VAL A 26 13.97 -15.96 -6.77
N THR A 27 13.12 -15.54 -7.71
CA THR A 27 13.38 -14.38 -8.57
C THR A 27 12.37 -13.28 -8.28
N ILE A 28 12.86 -12.10 -7.93
CA ILE A 28 12.05 -10.92 -7.63
C ILE A 28 11.97 -10.07 -8.89
N SER A 29 10.82 -10.10 -9.57
CA SER A 29 10.57 -9.20 -10.70
C SER A 29 9.90 -7.92 -10.22
N SER A 30 10.41 -6.77 -10.65
CA SER A 30 9.91 -5.47 -10.24
C SER A 30 9.84 -4.47 -11.40
N ARG A 31 8.88 -3.53 -11.32
CA ARG A 31 8.78 -2.39 -12.25
C ARG A 31 9.81 -1.29 -11.99
N ARG A 32 10.37 -1.27 -10.78
CA ARG A 32 11.30 -0.26 -10.28
C ARG A 32 12.71 -0.84 -10.20
N GLU A 33 13.65 0.00 -9.81
CA GLU A 33 15.03 -0.44 -9.52
C GLU A 33 15.05 -1.61 -8.52
N PRO A 34 16.07 -2.48 -8.61
CA PRO A 34 16.30 -3.57 -7.67
C PRO A 34 16.26 -3.08 -6.22
N ILE A 35 15.89 -3.99 -5.31
CA ILE A 35 15.73 -3.65 -3.88
C ILE A 35 17.07 -3.20 -3.26
N GLY A 36 18.20 -3.60 -3.86
CA GLY A 36 19.54 -3.16 -3.44
C GLY A 36 20.03 -3.80 -2.14
N LEU A 37 19.35 -4.87 -1.69
CA LEU A 37 19.78 -5.70 -0.57
C LEU A 37 20.81 -6.74 -1.02
N LYS A 38 21.68 -7.15 -0.09
CA LYS A 38 22.60 -8.27 -0.31
C LYS A 38 21.85 -9.59 -0.11
N TRP A 39 21.46 -10.20 -1.22
CA TRP A 39 20.75 -11.47 -1.23
C TRP A 39 21.69 -12.68 -1.10
N PRO A 40 21.22 -13.80 -0.51
CA PRO A 40 21.79 -15.12 -0.77
C PRO A 40 21.82 -15.44 -2.27
N ALA A 41 22.68 -16.36 -2.71
CA ALA A 41 22.89 -16.67 -4.12
C ALA A 41 21.62 -17.20 -4.84
N GLU A 42 20.70 -17.76 -4.07
CA GLU A 42 19.42 -18.33 -4.49
C GLU A 42 18.35 -17.27 -4.77
N ILE A 43 18.52 -16.05 -4.27
CA ILE A 43 17.58 -14.93 -4.48
C ILE A 43 18.19 -13.94 -5.45
N LYS A 44 17.45 -13.58 -6.50
CA LYS A 44 17.91 -12.64 -7.54
C LYS A 44 16.84 -11.62 -7.88
N ASP A 45 17.23 -10.36 -8.02
CA ASP A 45 16.40 -9.32 -8.65
C ASP A 45 16.41 -9.50 -10.17
N ALA A 46 15.26 -9.28 -10.80
CA ALA A 46 15.09 -9.28 -12.25
C ALA A 46 14.21 -8.10 -12.69
N PRO A 47 14.35 -7.63 -13.95
CA PRO A 47 13.45 -6.60 -14.48
C PRO A 47 11.99 -7.07 -14.54
N MET A 48 11.11 -6.14 -14.91
CA MET A 48 9.67 -6.42 -15.04
C MET A 48 9.41 -7.56 -16.03
N VAL A 49 8.65 -8.57 -15.61
CA VAL A 49 8.08 -9.57 -16.52
C VAL A 49 7.13 -8.90 -17.51
N VAL A 50 7.32 -9.16 -18.80
CA VAL A 50 6.48 -8.64 -19.89
C VAL A 50 5.52 -9.68 -20.46
N ARG A 51 5.91 -10.96 -20.45
CA ARG A 51 5.06 -12.08 -20.89
C ARG A 51 5.50 -13.39 -20.23
N ILE A 52 4.58 -14.34 -20.17
CA ILE A 52 4.83 -15.69 -19.67
C ILE A 52 4.34 -16.68 -20.73
N GLU A 53 5.22 -17.59 -21.12
CA GLU A 53 4.94 -18.66 -22.08
C GLU A 53 5.27 -20.01 -21.45
N GLY A 54 4.25 -20.83 -21.22
CA GLY A 54 4.40 -22.07 -20.48
C GLY A 54 5.00 -21.82 -19.08
N ARG A 55 6.23 -22.30 -18.85
CA ARG A 55 6.97 -22.13 -17.60
C ARG A 55 8.13 -21.14 -17.73
N THR A 56 8.09 -20.28 -18.75
CA THR A 56 9.14 -19.29 -19.02
C THR A 56 8.59 -17.88 -18.86
N ALA A 57 9.22 -17.07 -18.01
CA ALA A 57 8.96 -15.64 -17.93
C ALA A 57 9.98 -14.87 -18.78
N HIS A 58 9.49 -13.91 -19.55
CA HIS A 58 10.32 -13.01 -20.35
C HIS A 58 10.32 -11.63 -19.72
N PHE A 59 11.49 -11.04 -19.58
CA PHE A 59 11.69 -9.77 -18.90
C PHE A 59 11.89 -8.61 -19.87
N LYS A 60 11.71 -7.39 -19.39
CA LYS A 60 11.77 -6.16 -20.18
C LYS A 60 13.14 -5.92 -20.84
N ASP A 61 14.22 -6.45 -20.26
CA ASP A 61 15.58 -6.34 -20.81
C ASP A 61 15.89 -7.39 -21.90
N GLY A 62 14.91 -8.23 -22.26
CA GLY A 62 15.06 -9.32 -23.23
C GLY A 62 15.55 -10.64 -22.63
N SER A 63 15.93 -10.66 -21.36
CA SER A 63 16.30 -11.90 -20.66
C SER A 63 15.06 -12.77 -20.40
N SER A 64 15.28 -14.04 -20.06
CA SER A 64 14.19 -14.96 -19.69
C SER A 64 14.60 -15.89 -18.55
N LEU A 65 13.59 -16.36 -17.80
CA LEU A 65 13.73 -17.35 -16.75
C LEU A 65 12.82 -18.54 -17.06
N GLU A 66 13.43 -19.69 -17.29
CA GLU A 66 12.72 -20.94 -17.58
C GLU A 66 12.41 -21.74 -16.31
N ASN A 67 11.61 -22.81 -16.47
CA ASN A 67 11.31 -23.79 -15.43
C ASN A 67 10.65 -23.21 -14.16
N ILE A 68 9.89 -22.13 -14.29
CA ILE A 68 9.14 -21.54 -13.18
C ILE A 68 8.10 -22.56 -12.66
N ASN A 69 8.07 -22.77 -11.35
CA ASN A 69 7.11 -23.68 -10.70
C ASN A 69 5.89 -22.95 -10.12
N ALA A 70 6.06 -21.70 -9.69
CA ALA A 70 5.01 -20.90 -9.08
C ALA A 70 5.27 -19.41 -9.31
N ILE A 71 4.19 -18.63 -9.34
CA ILE A 71 4.23 -17.17 -9.45
C ILE A 71 3.37 -16.62 -8.32
N ILE A 72 3.92 -15.68 -7.54
CA ILE A 72 3.22 -15.03 -6.44
C ILE A 72 3.13 -13.53 -6.74
N PHE A 73 1.91 -13.02 -6.87
CA PHE A 73 1.67 -11.61 -7.16
C PHE A 73 1.73 -10.76 -5.89
N CYS A 74 2.90 -10.21 -5.60
CA CYS A 74 3.11 -9.28 -4.49
C CYS A 74 2.85 -7.82 -4.92
N THR A 75 1.73 -7.55 -5.61
CA THR A 75 1.46 -6.27 -6.30
C THR A 75 0.70 -5.23 -5.46
N GLY A 76 0.51 -5.49 -4.17
CA GLY A 76 -0.19 -4.62 -3.25
C GLY A 76 -1.72 -4.78 -3.30
N TYR A 77 -2.41 -3.86 -2.63
CA TYR A 77 -3.86 -3.91 -2.42
C TYR A 77 -4.54 -2.60 -2.84
N ARG A 78 -5.87 -2.66 -2.97
CA ARG A 78 -6.74 -1.50 -3.18
C ARG A 78 -7.76 -1.44 -2.05
N HIS A 79 -8.17 -0.22 -1.69
CA HIS A 79 -9.34 -0.04 -0.86
C HIS A 79 -10.59 -0.61 -1.57
N SER A 80 -11.42 -1.34 -0.82
CA SER A 80 -12.66 -1.91 -1.35
C SER A 80 -13.73 -1.90 -0.25
N TYR A 81 -14.84 -1.21 -0.53
CA TYR A 81 -15.98 -1.06 0.39
C TYR A 81 -17.27 -1.43 -0.34
N PRO A 82 -17.48 -2.72 -0.68
CA PRO A 82 -18.63 -3.17 -1.49
C PRO A 82 -19.98 -2.95 -0.81
N PHE A 83 -19.96 -2.70 0.51
CA PHE A 83 -21.13 -2.43 1.33
C PHE A 83 -21.53 -0.94 1.38
N MET A 84 -20.74 -0.03 0.79
CA MET A 84 -20.99 1.42 0.83
C MET A 84 -21.48 1.95 -0.52
N ALA A 85 -22.28 3.02 -0.47
CA ALA A 85 -22.64 3.77 -1.67
C ALA A 85 -21.39 4.42 -2.29
N LYS A 86 -21.32 4.46 -3.64
CA LYS A 86 -20.11 4.86 -4.39
C LYS A 86 -19.54 6.21 -3.96
N GLN A 87 -20.39 7.19 -3.68
CA GLN A 87 -19.97 8.54 -3.28
C GLN A 87 -19.23 8.60 -1.94
N PHE A 88 -19.34 7.56 -1.12
CA PHE A 88 -18.64 7.49 0.15
C PHE A 88 -17.40 6.61 0.07
N GLN A 89 -17.18 5.84 -1.00
CA GLN A 89 -16.07 4.90 -1.06
C GLN A 89 -14.74 5.66 -1.20
N LEU A 90 -13.80 5.40 -0.30
CA LEU A 90 -12.43 5.85 -0.49
C LEU A 90 -11.81 5.10 -1.68
N HIS A 91 -11.36 5.86 -2.67
CA HIS A 91 -10.70 5.34 -3.87
C HIS A 91 -9.19 5.58 -3.82
N GLY A 92 -8.41 4.68 -4.43
CA GLY A 92 -6.96 4.79 -4.50
C GLY A 92 -6.23 3.55 -4.01
N GLY A 93 -4.90 3.66 -3.92
CA GLY A 93 -4.06 2.65 -3.29
C GLY A 93 -4.11 2.73 -1.76
N ILE A 94 -3.49 1.75 -1.11
CA ILE A 94 -3.22 1.78 0.35
C ILE A 94 -1.86 2.42 0.67
N THR A 95 -1.38 3.27 -0.23
CA THR A 95 0.03 3.69 -0.33
C THR A 95 0.27 5.14 0.04
N GLU A 96 -0.80 5.87 0.31
CA GLU A 96 -0.85 7.30 0.53
C GLU A 96 -0.82 7.56 2.04
N PHE A 97 0.11 8.38 2.53
CA PHE A 97 0.11 8.79 3.95
C PHE A 97 -1.06 9.73 4.28
N VAL A 98 -1.57 10.42 3.28
CA VAL A 98 -2.68 11.38 3.39
C VAL A 98 -3.68 11.05 2.27
N PRO A 99 -4.65 10.16 2.55
CA PRO A 99 -5.68 9.83 1.56
C PRO A 99 -6.50 11.07 1.22
N SER A 100 -6.89 11.18 -0.05
CA SER A 100 -7.79 12.26 -0.48
C SER A 100 -9.16 12.13 0.18
N ASN A 101 -9.86 13.25 0.32
CA ASN A 101 -11.22 13.35 0.86
C ASN A 101 -11.37 12.94 2.33
N LEU A 102 -10.27 12.83 3.08
CA LEU A 102 -10.28 12.57 4.52
C LEU A 102 -9.62 13.69 5.31
N TYR A 103 -10.41 14.52 5.98
CA TYR A 103 -9.91 15.48 6.96
C TYR A 103 -9.21 14.76 8.11
N LYS A 104 -7.99 15.20 8.45
CA LYS A 104 -7.08 14.50 9.39
C LYS A 104 -6.85 13.02 9.04
N SER A 105 -7.04 12.62 7.78
CA SER A 105 -7.04 11.23 7.35
C SER A 105 -8.06 10.34 8.09
N ILE A 106 -9.14 10.92 8.58
CA ILE A 106 -10.18 10.25 9.38
C ILE A 106 -11.58 10.58 8.85
N PHE A 107 -11.96 11.86 8.83
CA PHE A 107 -13.36 12.25 8.60
C PHE A 107 -13.62 12.52 7.13
N TRP A 108 -14.70 11.96 6.58
CA TRP A 108 -15.08 12.17 5.19
C TRP A 108 -15.46 13.63 4.95
N ILE A 109 -14.84 14.28 3.96
CA ILE A 109 -15.00 15.72 3.74
C ILE A 109 -16.45 16.11 3.50
N ASP A 110 -17.25 15.29 2.81
CA ASP A 110 -18.63 15.64 2.47
C ASP A 110 -19.66 15.22 3.53
N GLN A 111 -19.26 14.42 4.53
CA GLN A 111 -20.14 13.85 5.56
C GLN A 111 -19.39 13.69 6.88
N PRO A 112 -19.51 14.65 7.82
CA PRO A 112 -18.70 14.69 9.04
C PRO A 112 -19.00 13.55 10.04
N TYR A 113 -20.12 12.86 9.87
CA TYR A 113 -20.51 11.69 10.67
C TYR A 113 -19.97 10.36 10.12
N LEU A 114 -19.23 10.40 9.01
CA LEU A 114 -18.56 9.25 8.43
C LEU A 114 -17.05 9.34 8.72
N ALA A 115 -16.53 8.33 9.42
CA ALA A 115 -15.11 8.23 9.76
C ALA A 115 -14.49 6.95 9.18
N TYR A 116 -13.26 7.09 8.72
CA TYR A 116 -12.38 6.05 8.22
C TYR A 116 -11.20 5.90 9.16
N LEU A 117 -10.88 4.67 9.56
CA LEU A 117 -9.75 4.37 10.43
C LEU A 117 -8.74 3.48 9.71
N GLY A 118 -7.45 3.69 9.97
CA GLY A 118 -6.37 2.86 9.44
C GLY A 118 -6.19 2.91 7.92
N THR A 119 -6.72 3.93 7.26
CA THR A 119 -6.61 4.12 5.80
C THR A 119 -5.28 4.67 5.30
N PRO A 120 -4.53 5.50 6.05
CA PRO A 120 -3.19 5.91 5.62
C PRO A 120 -2.25 4.73 5.44
N ARG A 121 -1.22 4.91 4.61
CA ARG A 121 -0.05 4.02 4.58
C ARG A 121 0.48 3.84 6.01
N GLN A 122 0.57 2.58 6.40
CA GLN A 122 0.93 2.20 7.75
C GLN A 122 2.46 2.13 7.89
N PHE A 123 3.02 3.09 8.62
CA PHE A 123 4.35 2.98 9.24
C PHE A 123 4.18 2.84 10.75
N PHE A 124 3.30 3.67 11.32
CA PHE A 124 2.71 3.46 12.63
C PHE A 124 1.39 2.71 12.45
N THR A 125 1.17 1.67 13.25
CA THR A 125 -0.06 0.86 13.24
C THR A 125 -0.88 1.13 14.50
N PHE A 126 -0.69 0.34 15.56
CA PHE A 126 -1.56 0.39 16.74
C PHE A 126 -1.65 1.76 17.41
N PRO A 127 -0.53 2.48 17.67
CA PRO A 127 -0.64 3.80 18.30
C PRO A 127 -1.39 4.82 17.43
N LEU A 128 -1.27 4.72 16.11
CA LEU A 128 -2.01 5.59 15.20
C LEU A 128 -3.50 5.26 15.24
N PHE A 129 -3.87 3.97 15.22
CA PHE A 129 -5.27 3.55 15.26
C PHE A 129 -5.95 3.98 16.57
N ASP A 130 -5.26 3.86 17.70
CA ASP A 130 -5.76 4.32 19.00
C ASP A 130 -6.01 5.83 19.01
N LEU A 131 -5.08 6.61 18.48
CA LEU A 131 -5.24 8.07 18.35
C LEU A 131 -6.42 8.43 17.44
N GLN A 132 -6.54 7.77 16.29
CA GLN A 132 -7.66 8.00 15.38
C GLN A 132 -9.00 7.63 16.04
N ALA A 133 -9.06 6.49 16.73
CA ALA A 133 -10.26 6.02 17.42
C ALA A 133 -10.67 6.96 18.58
N ALA A 134 -9.71 7.41 19.39
CA ALA A 134 -9.96 8.35 20.47
C ALA A 134 -10.49 9.69 19.95
N LEU A 135 -9.92 10.20 18.85
CA LEU A 135 -10.39 11.43 18.22
C LEU A 135 -11.82 11.27 17.65
N VAL A 136 -12.11 10.16 16.96
CA VAL A 136 -13.48 9.88 16.47
C VAL A 136 -14.47 9.83 17.62
N ARG A 137 -14.15 9.13 18.71
CA ARG A 137 -14.99 9.06 19.90
C ARG A 137 -15.31 10.45 20.43
N ASP A 138 -14.29 11.28 20.66
CA ASP A 138 -14.48 12.59 21.27
C ASP A 138 -15.21 13.58 20.35
N VAL A 139 -15.07 13.45 19.04
CA VAL A 139 -15.87 14.22 18.08
C VAL A 139 -17.33 13.76 18.07
N PHE A 140 -17.58 12.44 18.02
CA PHE A 140 -18.95 11.91 17.95
C PHE A 140 -19.73 12.07 19.26
N LEU A 141 -19.05 12.10 20.41
CA LEU A 141 -19.64 12.46 21.71
C LEU A 141 -19.78 13.97 21.92
N GLY A 142 -19.24 14.79 21.01
CA GLY A 142 -19.31 16.26 21.09
C GLY A 142 -18.32 16.88 22.09
N HIS A 143 -17.37 16.12 22.62
CA HIS A 143 -16.28 16.63 23.47
C HIS A 143 -15.31 17.50 22.69
N ILE A 144 -15.07 17.18 21.41
CA ILE A 144 -14.25 17.95 20.49
C ILE A 144 -15.13 18.46 19.35
N LYS A 145 -15.14 19.79 19.14
CA LYS A 145 -15.76 20.39 17.97
C LYS A 145 -14.73 20.50 16.84
N LEU A 146 -15.05 19.91 15.71
CA LEU A 146 -14.27 20.08 14.49
C LEU A 146 -14.44 21.49 13.90
N PRO A 147 -13.45 22.01 13.16
CA PRO A 147 -13.60 23.27 12.42
C PRO A 147 -14.71 23.16 11.36
N GLU A 148 -15.12 24.30 10.81
CA GLU A 148 -16.10 24.32 9.72
C GLU A 148 -15.61 23.49 8.52
N GLN A 149 -16.53 22.73 7.92
CA GLN A 149 -16.24 21.79 6.83
C GLN A 149 -15.57 22.46 5.63
N VAL A 150 -15.84 23.76 5.38
CA VAL A 150 -15.18 24.56 4.34
C VAL A 150 -13.65 24.61 4.49
N GLN A 151 -13.14 24.40 5.71
CA GLN A 151 -11.71 24.42 6.01
C GLN A 151 -11.03 23.06 5.81
N TRP A 152 -11.80 21.98 5.69
CA TRP A 152 -11.28 20.60 5.71
C TRP A 152 -10.47 20.27 4.46
N GLN A 153 -10.97 20.68 3.29
CA GLN A 153 -10.25 20.48 2.03
C GLN A 153 -8.92 21.23 2.01
N ALA A 154 -8.86 22.43 2.58
CA ALA A 154 -7.63 23.19 2.69
C ALA A 154 -6.59 22.49 3.59
N ASP A 155 -7.02 21.87 4.70
CA ASP A 155 -6.15 21.05 5.55
C ASP A 155 -5.61 19.84 4.78
N VAL A 156 -6.47 19.08 4.08
CA VAL A 156 -6.03 17.93 3.27
C VAL A 156 -5.00 18.34 2.23
N ASN A 157 -5.26 19.41 1.49
CA ASN A 157 -4.35 19.92 0.47
C ASN A 157 -2.99 20.31 1.07
N LYS A 158 -2.97 20.93 2.26
CA LYS A 158 -1.74 21.30 2.98
C LYS A 158 -0.88 20.08 3.33
N TRP A 159 -1.49 18.93 3.63
CA TRP A 159 -0.76 17.71 4.00
C TRP A 159 -0.34 16.86 2.78
N GLN A 160 -0.85 17.14 1.58
CA GLN A 160 -0.54 16.39 0.35
C GLN A 160 0.65 16.93 -0.46
N THR A 161 1.08 18.17 -0.21
CA THR A 161 2.27 18.80 -0.81
C THR A 161 3.56 18.13 -0.34
#